data_AF-A0A0V0H1U8-F1
#
_entry.id   AF-A0A0V0H1U8-F1
#
_cell.length_a   1.000
_cell.length_b   1.000
_cell.length_c   1.000
_cell.angle_alpha   90.00
_cell.angle_beta   90.00
_cell.angle_gamma   90.00
#
_symmetry.space_group_name_H-M   'P 1'
#
loop_
_entity.id
_entity.type
_entity.pdbx_description
1 polymer ?
#
loop_
_entity_poly.entity_id
_entity_poly.type
_entity_poly.pdbx_seq_one_letter_code
_entity_poly.pdbx_strand_id
1 'polypeptide(L)'
;MEWATLQHLDLRHVGRSSKSLQPHAAAFHPTQALLAVAVGSQIIEFDAYTGSKIASIDIGSPVVRMAYSPTSGHCVIAILEDCTMCSCDFDAEQTCVLHSPEKRTERISSDTEVHLALTPLQP
;
A
#
# COMPACT_ATOMS: atom_id res chain seq x y z
N MET A 1 -31.08 10.19 -2.95
CA MET A 1 -29.97 9.27 -3.29
C MET A 1 -29.41 8.79 -1.97
N GLU A 2 -29.86 7.62 -1.52
CA GLU A 2 -29.38 7.03 -0.26
C GLU A 2 -28.14 6.20 -0.58
N TRP A 3 -27.00 6.59 -0.02
CA TRP A 3 -25.73 5.89 -0.20
C TRP A 3 -25.76 4.63 0.67
N ALA A 4 -26.21 3.51 0.11
CA ALA A 4 -26.10 2.20 0.74
C ALA A 4 -24.70 1.63 0.51
N THR A 5 -23.69 2.13 1.23
CA THR A 5 -22.35 1.53 1.22
C THR A 5 -21.74 1.58 2.61
N LEU A 6 -22.11 0.58 3.42
CA LEU A 6 -21.36 0.20 4.61
C LEU A 6 -21.00 -1.28 4.50
N GLN A 7 -20.12 -1.61 3.55
CA GLN A 7 -19.27 -2.77 3.75
C GLN A 7 -18.10 -2.32 4.61
N HIS A 8 -18.22 -2.60 5.91
CA HIS A 8 -17.14 -2.34 6.85
C HIS A 8 -16.00 -3.31 6.56
N LEU A 9 -14.81 -2.78 6.27
CA LEU A 9 -13.61 -3.56 6.05
C LEU A 9 -13.33 -4.43 7.29
N ASP A 10 -13.42 -5.76 7.15
CA ASP A 10 -13.18 -6.69 8.25
C ASP A 10 -11.70 -7.06 8.33
N LEU A 11 -10.93 -6.26 9.09
CA LEU A 11 -9.49 -6.43 9.28
C LEU A 11 -9.12 -7.51 10.32
N ARG A 12 -10.09 -8.25 10.87
CA ARG A 12 -9.84 -9.28 11.92
C ARG A 12 -8.91 -10.41 11.46
N HIS A 13 -8.69 -10.55 10.16
CA HIS A 13 -7.85 -11.60 9.57
C HIS A 13 -6.42 -11.15 9.22
N VAL A 14 -6.06 -9.88 9.46
CA VAL A 14 -4.78 -9.30 8.98
C VAL A 14 -3.61 -9.47 9.97
N GLY A 15 -3.84 -9.90 11.22
CA GLY A 15 -2.70 -10.15 12.13
C GLY A 15 -3.04 -10.86 13.44
N ARG A 16 -2.06 -11.63 13.96
CA ARG A 16 -2.09 -12.32 15.27
C ARG A 16 -1.88 -11.38 16.48
N SER A 17 -2.24 -10.11 16.35
CA SER A 17 -2.09 -9.09 17.39
C SER A 17 -3.45 -8.74 17.97
N SER A 18 -3.55 -8.59 19.29
CA SER A 18 -4.79 -8.22 20.00
C SER A 18 -5.24 -6.78 19.74
N LYS A 19 -4.44 -5.96 19.02
CA LYS A 19 -4.85 -4.65 18.50
C LYS A 19 -5.23 -4.77 17.03
N SER A 20 -6.45 -4.35 16.69
CA SER A 20 -6.84 -4.13 15.29
C SER A 20 -5.91 -3.09 14.69
N LEU A 21 -5.07 -3.50 13.74
CA LEU A 21 -4.26 -2.57 12.96
C LEU A 21 -5.21 -1.74 12.11
N GLN A 22 -5.14 -0.41 12.25
CA GLN A 22 -5.95 0.50 11.46
C GLN A 22 -5.29 0.71 10.08
N PRO A 23 -6.10 0.90 9.02
CA PRO A 23 -5.55 1.32 7.74
C PRO A 23 -4.98 2.73 7.88
N HIS A 24 -3.77 2.96 7.37
CA HIS A 24 -3.05 4.23 7.57
C HIS A 24 -2.63 4.90 6.25
N ALA A 25 -2.58 4.17 5.15
CA ALA A 25 -2.35 4.69 3.81
C ALA A 25 -3.17 3.92 2.77
N ALA A 26 -3.50 4.59 1.66
CA ALA A 26 -4.19 3.96 0.54
C ALA A 26 -3.80 4.60 -0.80
N ALA A 27 -4.07 3.86 -1.88
CA ALA A 27 -3.94 4.33 -3.25
C ALA A 27 -5.01 3.70 -4.14
N PHE A 28 -5.64 4.50 -4.99
CA PHE A 28 -6.50 4.00 -6.07
C PHE A 28 -5.65 3.73 -7.31
N HIS A 29 -5.95 2.64 -8.01
CA HIS A 29 -5.34 2.40 -9.31
C HIS A 29 -5.80 3.49 -10.30
N PRO A 30 -4.92 4.01 -11.17
CA PRO A 30 -5.24 5.16 -12.03
C PRO A 30 -6.37 4.89 -13.05
N THR A 31 -6.60 3.63 -13.42
CA THR A 31 -7.56 3.26 -14.50
C THR A 31 -8.46 2.07 -14.18
N GLN A 32 -8.26 1.37 -13.08
CA GLN A 32 -8.99 0.14 -12.73
C GLN A 32 -9.70 0.33 -11.39
N ALA A 33 -10.79 -0.40 -11.16
CA ALA A 33 -11.54 -0.36 -9.90
C ALA A 33 -10.82 -1.12 -8.78
N LEU A 34 -9.58 -0.74 -8.51
CA LEU A 34 -8.71 -1.36 -7.51
C LEU A 34 -8.29 -0.34 -6.47
N LEU A 35 -8.17 -0.82 -5.23
CA LEU A 35 -7.73 -0.06 -4.08
C LEU A 35 -6.66 -0.86 -3.35
N ALA A 36 -5.47 -0.28 -3.18
CA ALA A 36 -4.47 -0.83 -2.29
C ALA A 36 -4.50 -0.08 -0.96
N VAL A 37 -4.48 -0.82 0.15
CA VAL A 37 -4.56 -0.30 1.52
C VAL A 37 -3.43 -0.86 2.35
N ALA A 38 -2.71 0.01 3.05
CA ALA A 38 -1.67 -0.39 3.99
C ALA A 38 -2.23 -0.57 5.40
N VAL A 39 -1.98 -1.73 6.00
CA VAL A 39 -2.42 -2.12 7.35
C VAL A 39 -1.24 -2.80 8.07
N GLY A 40 -0.65 -2.10 9.05
CA GLY A 40 0.62 -2.56 9.64
C GLY A 40 1.71 -2.61 8.58
N SER A 41 2.39 -3.75 8.44
CA SER A 41 3.39 -4.03 7.40
C SER A 41 2.83 -4.70 6.15
N GLN A 42 1.51 -4.81 6.01
CA GLN A 42 0.89 -5.39 4.82
C GLN A 42 0.35 -4.32 3.89
N ILE A 43 0.50 -4.53 2.59
CA ILE A 43 -0.29 -3.86 1.56
C ILE A 43 -1.30 -4.86 1.03
N ILE A 44 -2.57 -4.53 1.10
CA ILE A 44 -3.69 -5.39 0.70
C ILE A 44 -4.37 -4.75 -0.51
N GLU A 45 -4.53 -5.50 -1.58
CA GLU A 45 -5.29 -5.08 -2.77
C GLU A 45 -6.74 -5.52 -2.64
N PHE A 46 -7.66 -4.62 -2.98
CA PHE A 46 -9.10 -4.83 -2.97
C PHE A 46 -9.71 -4.49 -4.32
N ASP A 47 -10.76 -5.24 -4.66
CA ASP A 47 -11.73 -4.82 -5.66
C ASP A 47 -12.57 -3.69 -5.05
N ALA A 48 -12.45 -2.48 -5.61
CA ALA A 48 -13.09 -1.28 -5.07
C ALA A 48 -14.60 -1.26 -5.32
N TYR A 49 -15.12 -2.08 -6.24
CA TYR A 49 -16.55 -2.16 -6.53
C TYR A 49 -17.29 -3.05 -5.53
N THR A 50 -16.67 -4.17 -5.15
CA THR A 50 -17.26 -5.20 -4.30
C THR A 50 -16.75 -5.17 -2.87
N GLY A 51 -15.69 -4.42 -2.57
CA GLY A 51 -15.02 -4.43 -1.27
C GLY A 51 -14.21 -5.69 -0.97
N SER A 52 -14.06 -6.59 -1.96
CA SER A 52 -13.43 -7.90 -1.75
C SER A 52 -11.92 -7.80 -1.74
N LYS A 53 -11.26 -8.49 -0.80
CA LYS A 53 -9.81 -8.66 -0.81
C LYS A 53 -9.40 -9.51 -2.02
N ILE A 54 -8.45 -9.00 -2.80
CA ILE A 54 -7.84 -9.70 -3.94
C ILE A 54 -6.53 -10.37 -3.49
N ALA A 55 -5.58 -9.58 -3.00
CA ALA A 55 -4.23 -10.04 -2.67
C ALA A 55 -3.64 -9.28 -1.48
N SER A 56 -2.50 -9.74 -0.97
CA SER A 56 -1.79 -9.10 0.15
C SER A 56 -0.31 -9.42 0.11
N ILE A 57 0.52 -8.41 0.33
CA ILE A 57 1.99 -8.54 0.38
C ILE A 57 2.47 -7.99 1.73
N ASP A 58 3.29 -8.75 2.44
CA ASP A 58 4.01 -8.27 3.63
C ASP A 58 5.33 -7.64 3.19
N ILE A 59 5.47 -6.36 3.49
CA ILE A 59 6.62 -5.52 3.12
C ILE A 59 7.56 -5.27 4.31
N GLY A 60 7.27 -5.86 5.47
CA GLY A 60 8.16 -5.88 6.64
C GLY A 60 8.27 -4.58 7.44
N SER A 61 7.72 -3.47 6.96
CA SER A 61 7.68 -2.17 7.64
C SER A 61 6.42 -1.38 7.25
N PRO A 62 5.85 -0.52 8.12
CA PRO A 62 4.66 0.24 7.77
C PRO A 62 4.89 1.22 6.61
N VAL A 63 3.88 1.34 5.74
CA VAL A 63 3.87 2.32 4.65
C VAL A 63 3.60 3.71 5.20
N VAL A 64 4.44 4.67 4.85
CA VAL A 64 4.17 6.10 5.07
C VAL A 64 3.44 6.67 3.86
N ARG A 65 3.85 6.27 2.64
CA ARG A 65 3.24 6.75 1.42
C ARG A 65 3.32 5.73 0.28
N MET A 66 2.30 5.66 -0.58
CA MET A 66 2.24 4.66 -1.66
C MET A 66 1.40 5.07 -2.86
N ALA A 67 1.78 4.73 -4.09
CA ALA A 67 0.92 4.96 -5.25
C ALA A 67 1.04 3.80 -6.23
N TYR A 68 -0.04 3.53 -6.97
CA TYR A 68 0.03 2.57 -8.07
C TYR A 68 0.98 3.08 -9.16
N SER A 69 1.82 2.19 -9.66
CA SER A 69 2.61 2.39 -10.87
C SER A 69 1.70 2.80 -12.03
N PRO A 70 2.03 3.86 -12.78
CA PRO A 70 1.21 4.26 -13.92
C PRO A 70 1.44 3.40 -15.17
N THR A 71 2.44 2.51 -15.15
CA THR A 71 2.88 1.76 -16.35
C THR A 71 2.76 0.24 -16.25
N SER A 72 2.71 -0.35 -15.05
CA SER A 72 2.57 -1.80 -14.87
C SER A 72 1.26 -2.14 -14.18
N GLY A 73 0.68 -3.29 -14.56
CA GLY A 73 -0.49 -3.84 -13.87
C GLY A 73 -0.19 -4.09 -12.40
N HIS A 74 -1.21 -3.87 -11.56
CA HIS A 74 -1.30 -4.22 -10.14
C HIS A 74 0.01 -4.05 -9.33
N CYS A 75 0.74 -2.95 -9.56
CA CYS A 75 2.00 -2.69 -8.87
C CYS A 75 1.92 -1.39 -8.07
N VAL A 76 2.34 -1.44 -6.81
CA VAL A 76 2.37 -0.31 -5.89
C VAL A 76 3.80 0.09 -5.59
N ILE A 77 4.13 1.36 -5.76
CA ILE A 77 5.35 1.97 -5.23
C ILE A 77 5.08 2.44 -3.81
N ALA A 78 5.85 2.01 -2.83
CA ALA A 78 5.69 2.36 -1.42
C ALA A 78 6.98 2.92 -0.82
N ILE A 79 6.83 3.92 0.05
CA ILE A 79 7.85 4.48 0.94
C ILE A 79 7.48 4.06 2.36
N LEU A 80 8.42 3.41 3.03
CA LEU A 80 8.22 2.79 4.34
C LEU A 80 8.76 3.68 5.47
N GLU A 81 8.33 3.40 6.71
CA GLU A 81 8.80 4.11 7.90
C GLU A 81 10.32 3.99 8.13
N ASP A 82 10.95 2.95 7.62
CA ASP A 82 12.40 2.73 7.71
C ASP A 82 13.17 3.36 6.53
N CYS A 83 12.54 4.31 5.83
CA CYS A 83 13.05 4.99 4.63
C CYS A 83 13.34 4.06 3.44
N THR A 84 12.96 2.77 3.50
CA THR A 84 13.01 1.89 2.34
C THR A 84 11.94 2.30 1.34
N MET A 85 12.29 2.31 0.06
CA MET A 85 11.34 2.45 -1.04
C MET A 85 11.30 1.13 -1.81
N CYS A 86 10.11 0.62 -2.09
CA CYS A 86 9.92 -0.64 -2.79
C CYS A 86 8.80 -0.55 -3.84
N SER A 87 8.85 -1.45 -4.81
CA SER A 87 7.72 -1.79 -5.67
C SER A 87 7.14 -3.14 -5.24
N CYS A 88 5.83 -3.22 -5.11
CA CYS A 88 5.09 -4.42 -4.74
C CYS A 88 4.17 -4.80 -5.90
N ASP A 89 4.49 -5.88 -6.58
CA ASP A 89 3.74 -6.41 -7.72
C ASP A 89 2.81 -7.52 -7.22
N PHE A 90 1.49 -7.29 -7.29
CA PHE A 90 0.49 -8.26 -6.86
C PHE A 90 0.32 -9.40 -7.86
N ASP A 91 0.58 -9.17 -9.16
CA ASP A 91 0.49 -10.22 -10.18
C ASP A 91 1.62 -11.24 -10.03
N ALA A 92 2.82 -10.77 -9.70
CA ALA A 92 4.00 -11.60 -9.47
C ALA A 92 4.16 -12.06 -8.01
N GLU A 93 3.36 -11.52 -7.09
CA GLU A 93 3.52 -11.67 -5.62
C GLU A 93 4.95 -11.33 -5.15
N GLN A 94 5.55 -10.30 -5.74
CA GLN A 94 6.95 -9.93 -5.51
C GLN A 94 7.10 -8.52 -4.96
N THR A 95 8.09 -8.36 -4.07
CA THR A 95 8.56 -7.05 -3.61
C THR A 95 9.98 -6.83 -4.10
N CYS A 96 10.22 -5.70 -4.76
CA CYS A 96 11.55 -5.25 -5.17
C CYS A 96 11.92 -3.99 -4.39
N VAL A 97 13.08 -4.00 -3.75
CA VAL A 97 13.62 -2.82 -3.06
C VAL A 97 14.26 -1.90 -4.09
N LEU A 98 13.73 -0.69 -4.22
CA LEU A 98 14.21 0.35 -5.13
C LEU A 98 15.28 1.22 -4.45
N HIS A 99 15.10 1.47 -3.15
CA HIS A 99 16.03 2.23 -2.33
C HIS A 99 15.95 1.74 -0.88
N SER A 100 17.07 1.77 -0.17
CA SER A 100 17.12 1.53 1.27
C SER A 100 18.20 2.46 1.85
N PRO A 101 17.97 3.07 3.03
CA PRO A 101 18.95 3.97 3.62
C PRO A 101 20.21 3.18 4.02
N GLU A 102 21.38 3.81 3.87
CA GLU A 102 22.65 3.21 4.30
C GLU A 102 22.68 2.94 5.80
N LYS A 103 22.00 3.78 6.58
CA LYS A 103 21.85 3.65 8.03
C LYS A 103 20.42 3.31 8.40
N ARG A 104 20.20 2.06 8.83
CA ARG A 104 18.90 1.56 9.35
C ARG A 104 18.40 2.26 10.63
N THR A 105 19.12 3.27 11.13
CA THR A 105 18.68 4.11 12.25
C THR A 105 17.75 5.24 11.81
N GLU A 106 17.73 5.57 10.53
CA GLU A 106 16.85 6.60 9.99
C GLU A 106 15.42 6.06 9.92
N ARG A 107 14.47 6.82 10.47
CA ARG A 107 13.05 6.54 10.37
C ARG A 107 12.30 7.82 10.03
N ILE A 108 11.24 7.68 9.25
CA ILE A 108 10.32 8.77 8.98
C ILE A 108 9.47 8.99 10.25
N SER A 109 9.51 10.22 10.77
CA SER A 109 8.65 10.61 11.90
C SER A 109 7.19 10.63 11.45
N SER A 110 6.25 10.37 12.38
CA SER A 110 4.81 10.47 12.11
C SER A 110 4.38 11.86 11.63
N ASP A 111 5.13 12.89 12.00
CA ASP A 111 4.83 14.29 11.66
C ASP A 111 5.49 14.73 10.33
N THR A 112 6.26 13.85 9.69
CA THR A 112 6.93 14.15 8.43
C THR A 112 5.95 13.97 7.26
N GLU A 113 5.76 15.03 6.48
CA GLU A 113 5.01 14.95 5.23
C GLU A 113 5.88 14.34 4.11
N VAL A 114 5.40 13.26 3.50
CA VAL A 114 6.07 12.56 2.42
C VAL A 114 5.26 12.68 1.14
N HIS A 115 5.85 13.28 0.12
CA HIS A 115 5.24 13.41 -1.20
C HIS A 115 5.80 12.35 -2.15
N LEU A 116 4.92 11.76 -2.96
CA LEU A 116 5.28 10.81 -4.02
C LEU A 116 4.60 11.27 -5.32
N ALA A 117 5.40 11.46 -6.36
CA ALA A 117 4.94 11.73 -7.71
C ALA A 117 5.54 10.69 -8.67
N LEU A 118 4.68 10.08 -9.47
CA LEU A 118 5.08 9.07 -10.45
C LEU A 118 4.85 9.65 -11.85
N THR A 119 5.89 9.58 -12.69
CA THR A 119 5.83 9.97 -14.09
C THR A 119 6.11 8.74 -14.95
N PRO A 120 5.21 8.37 -15.87
CA PRO A 120 5.50 7.34 -16.86
C PRO A 120 6.77 7.72 -17.63
N LEU A 121 7.62 6.74 -17.92
CA LEU A 121 8.65 6.94 -18.93
C LEU A 121 7.95 7.14 -20.29
N GLN A 122 8.45 8.08 -21.09
CA GLN A 122 7.97 8.24 -22.46
C GLN A 122 8.24 6.93 -23.24
N PRO A 123 7.29 6.47 -24.06
CA PRO A 123 7.48 5.28 -24.89
C PRO A 123 8.60 5.44 -25.92
#